data_AF-A0A8E2DQD6-F1
#
_entry.id   AF-A0A8E2DQD6-F1
#
_cell.length_a   1.000
_cell.length_b   1.000
_cell.length_c   1.000
_cell.angle_alpha   90.00
_cell.angle_beta   90.00
_cell.angle_gamma   90.00
#
_symmetry.space_group_name_H-M   'P 1'
#
loop_
_entity.id
_entity.type
_entity.pdbx_description
1 polymer ?
#
loop_
_entity_poly.entity_id
_entity_poly.type
_entity_poly.pdbx_seq_one_letter_code
_entity_poly.pdbx_strand_id
1 'polypeptide(L)'
;SQIHAFCLFATHFHELTALDQEIPHVKNLHVVAHVSDSSEASRDKEITLLYKVEPGICDKSFGIHVAELANFPENVVKLAKRKADELEDFHTDHSGDAEMPPEVVEEGTKIVEELLRTWASQTPGTDGEDVVMGDEELSPEAQLEELKRCVEQFRPRIEGNAWVQTVLASM
;
A
#
# COMPACT_ATOMS: atom_id res chain seq x y z
N SER A 1 20.87 -9.44 28.50
CA SER A 1 20.95 -8.35 29.49
C SER A 1 19.80 -7.39 29.21
N GLN A 2 19.00 -7.02 30.21
CA GLN A 2 17.92 -6.03 30.06
C GLN A 2 18.37 -4.71 30.66
N ILE A 3 18.39 -3.62 29.86
CA ILE A 3 18.92 -2.32 30.26
C ILE A 3 17.89 -1.50 31.07
N HIS A 4 16.59 -1.60 30.73
CA HIS A 4 15.45 -0.95 31.41
C HIS A 4 15.68 0.53 31.80
N ALA A 5 16.41 1.27 30.98
CA ALA A 5 16.63 2.69 31.16
C ALA A 5 15.47 3.51 30.58
N PHE A 6 15.28 4.71 31.08
CA PHE A 6 14.40 5.68 30.44
C PHE A 6 14.92 6.00 29.03
N CYS A 7 14.06 5.88 28.03
CA CYS A 7 14.38 6.07 26.62
C CYS A 7 13.30 6.91 25.96
N LEU A 8 13.71 7.83 25.08
CA LEU A 8 12.83 8.51 24.16
C LEU A 8 13.35 8.24 22.74
N PHE A 9 12.46 7.74 21.89
CA PHE A 9 12.83 7.31 20.54
C PHE A 9 11.97 8.06 19.53
N ALA A 10 12.56 9.05 18.85
CA ALA A 10 11.90 9.77 17.77
C ALA A 10 12.19 9.05 16.44
N THR A 11 11.13 8.69 15.71
CA THR A 11 11.23 7.89 14.49
C THR A 11 10.20 8.32 13.44
N HIS A 12 10.49 8.00 12.18
CA HIS A 12 9.56 8.11 11.05
C HIS A 12 8.98 6.75 10.61
N PHE A 13 9.43 5.64 11.20
CA PHE A 13 8.90 4.31 10.93
C PHE A 13 7.60 4.08 11.70
N HIS A 14 6.49 3.96 10.96
CA HIS A 14 5.17 3.69 11.55
C HIS A 14 5.07 2.25 12.06
N GLU A 15 5.81 1.32 11.46
CA GLU A 15 5.80 -0.11 11.80
C GLU A 15 6.27 -0.37 13.24
N LEU A 16 7.16 0.49 13.76
CA LEU A 16 7.63 0.39 15.15
C LEU A 16 6.54 0.72 16.18
N THR A 17 5.43 1.32 15.76
CA THR A 17 4.33 1.61 16.68
C THR A 17 3.64 0.34 17.18
N ALA A 18 3.69 -0.76 16.42
CA ALA A 18 3.19 -2.07 16.86
C ALA A 18 3.89 -2.61 18.11
N LEU A 19 5.09 -2.11 18.44
CA LEU A 19 5.84 -2.52 19.64
C LEU A 19 5.13 -2.17 20.95
N ASP A 20 4.19 -1.22 20.96
CA ASP A 20 3.42 -0.92 22.19
C ASP A 20 2.47 -2.07 22.59
N GLN A 21 2.12 -2.94 21.64
CA GLN A 21 1.30 -4.12 21.88
C GLN A 21 2.13 -5.31 22.37
N GLU A 22 3.39 -5.39 21.94
CA GLU A 22 4.29 -6.48 22.30
C GLU A 22 5.02 -6.25 23.63
N ILE A 23 5.37 -4.99 23.95
CA ILE A 23 6.19 -4.64 25.10
C ILE A 23 5.42 -3.73 26.07
N PRO A 24 5.04 -4.19 27.28
CA PRO A 24 4.18 -3.46 28.21
C PRO A 24 4.66 -2.07 28.66
N HIS A 25 5.95 -1.78 28.52
CA HIS A 25 6.58 -0.52 28.93
C HIS A 25 6.78 0.47 27.78
N VAL A 26 6.46 0.08 26.55
CA VAL A 26 6.51 0.95 25.37
C VAL A 26 5.18 1.70 25.26
N LYS A 27 5.27 3.00 24.93
CA LYS A 27 4.13 3.90 24.77
C LYS A 27 4.36 4.73 23.53
N ASN A 28 3.41 4.72 22.60
CA ASN A 28 3.45 5.61 21.44
C ASN A 28 3.01 7.03 21.82
N LEU A 29 3.76 8.01 21.32
CA LEU A 29 3.49 9.44 21.42
C LEU A 29 3.74 10.05 20.05
N HIS A 30 2.94 11.05 19.67
CA HIS A 30 3.14 11.79 18.43
C HIS A 30 2.97 13.29 18.66
N VAL A 31 3.44 14.10 17.70
CA VAL A 31 3.29 15.56 17.70
C VAL A 31 2.11 15.95 16.83
N VAL A 32 1.19 16.74 17.38
CA VAL A 32 -0.03 17.16 16.67
C VAL A 32 0.27 18.29 15.69
N ALA A 33 -0.25 18.15 14.48
CA ALA A 33 -0.30 19.19 13.46
C ALA A 33 -1.75 19.38 12.98
N HIS A 34 -2.13 20.62 12.73
CA HIS A 34 -3.44 20.97 12.16
C HIS A 34 -3.27 21.41 10.72
N VAL A 35 -4.09 20.88 9.82
CA VAL A 35 -4.15 21.32 8.43
C VAL A 35 -5.44 22.11 8.26
N SER A 36 -5.34 23.41 8.00
CA SER A 36 -6.48 24.25 7.68
C SER A 36 -6.61 24.41 6.18
N ASP A 37 -7.79 24.08 5.65
CA ASP A 37 -8.21 24.54 4.33
C ASP A 37 -8.61 26.01 4.47
N SER A 38 -7.72 26.93 4.09
CA SER A 38 -8.04 28.36 4.14
C SER A 38 -9.19 28.65 3.16
N SER A 39 -10.19 29.38 3.65
CA SER A 39 -11.46 29.69 2.99
C SER A 39 -11.29 30.26 1.58
N GLU A 40 -11.99 29.65 0.61
CA GLU A 40 -12.48 30.07 -0.74
C GLU A 40 -11.83 31.20 -1.58
N ALA A 41 -10.75 31.87 -1.16
CA ALA A 41 -10.13 32.98 -1.86
C ALA A 41 -8.63 32.79 -2.14
N SER A 42 -7.96 31.87 -1.44
CA SER A 42 -6.55 31.52 -1.62
C SER A 42 -6.41 30.00 -1.63
N ARG A 43 -5.78 29.43 -2.66
CA ARG A 43 -5.58 27.97 -2.81
C ARG A 43 -4.52 27.38 -1.87
N ASP A 44 -4.21 28.09 -0.78
CA ASP A 44 -3.09 27.77 0.09
C ASP A 44 -3.62 26.98 1.28
N LYS A 45 -3.33 25.67 1.28
CA LYS A 45 -3.50 24.82 2.45
C LYS A 45 -2.40 25.14 3.44
N GLU A 46 -2.76 25.53 4.66
CA GLU A 46 -1.79 25.92 5.69
C GLU A 46 -1.65 24.80 6.73
N ILE A 47 -0.41 24.38 7.00
CA ILE A 47 -0.10 23.42 8.07
C ILE A 47 0.40 24.20 9.28
N THR A 48 -0.33 24.10 10.39
CA THR A 48 0.08 24.66 11.68
C THR A 48 0.59 23.54 12.58
N LEU A 49 1.88 23.57 12.91
CA LEU A 49 2.46 22.67 13.92
C LEU A 49 2.05 23.16 15.31
N LEU A 50 1.32 22.32 16.07
CA LEU A 50 0.82 22.71 17.40
C LEU A 50 1.87 22.52 18.51
N TYR A 51 3.01 21.88 18.20
CA TYR A 51 4.08 21.54 19.14
C TYR A 51 3.57 20.82 20.42
N LYS A 52 2.42 20.15 20.31
CA LYS A 52 1.77 19.42 21.39
C LYS A 52 2.04 17.94 21.20
N VAL A 53 2.49 17.28 22.26
CA VAL A 53 2.68 15.83 22.28
C VAL A 53 1.41 15.18 22.84
N GLU A 54 0.83 14.25 22.10
CA GLU A 54 -0.35 13.48 22.50
C GLU A 54 -0.07 11.97 22.48
N PRO A 55 -0.77 11.19 23.33
CA PRO A 55 -0.66 9.73 23.31
C PRO A 55 -1.21 9.14 22.02
N GLY A 56 -0.62 8.02 21.58
CA GLY A 56 -1.03 7.29 20.40
C GLY A 56 -0.14 7.54 19.18
N ILE A 57 -0.59 7.01 18.05
CA ILE A 57 0.08 7.08 16.74
C ILE A 57 -0.47 8.24 15.92
N CYS A 58 0.31 8.68 14.93
CA CYS A 58 -0.15 9.68 13.97
C CYS A 58 -0.76 8.96 12.77
N ASP A 59 -2.03 9.24 12.46
CA ASP A 59 -2.77 8.58 11.37
C ASP A 59 -2.40 9.10 9.98
N LYS A 60 -1.70 10.24 9.88
CA LYS A 60 -1.43 10.91 8.59
C LYS A 60 0.01 11.35 8.44
N SER A 61 0.55 11.10 7.26
CA SER A 61 1.84 11.63 6.81
C SER A 61 1.68 13.03 6.23
N PHE A 62 2.34 14.02 6.83
CA PHE A 62 2.27 15.42 6.36
C PHE A 62 3.24 15.74 5.22
N GLY A 63 4.04 14.79 4.74
CA GLY A 63 5.10 15.02 3.75
C GLY A 63 4.60 15.64 2.44
N ILE A 64 3.48 15.13 1.90
CA ILE A 64 2.88 15.66 0.67
C ILE A 64 2.31 17.07 0.89
N HIS A 65 1.68 17.31 2.04
CA HIS A 65 1.16 18.64 2.38
C HIS A 65 2.30 19.66 2.52
N VAL A 66 3.45 19.26 3.06
CA VAL A 66 4.65 20.10 3.12
C VAL A 66 5.19 20.38 1.71
N ALA A 67 5.13 19.42 0.78
CA ALA A 67 5.51 19.65 -0.61
C ALA A 67 4.58 20.63 -1.33
N GLU A 68 3.27 20.61 -1.04
CA GLU A 68 2.30 21.61 -1.53
C GLU A 68 2.69 23.02 -1.03
N LEU A 69 2.96 23.17 0.27
CA LEU A 69 3.43 24.43 0.87
C LEU A 69 4.76 24.92 0.29
N ALA A 70 5.66 24.00 -0.05
CA ALA A 70 6.95 24.31 -0.68
C ALA A 70 6.84 24.70 -2.17
N ASN A 71 5.62 24.84 -2.70
CA ASN A 71 5.33 25.17 -4.09
C ASN A 71 5.96 24.18 -5.09
N PHE A 72 5.92 22.89 -4.76
CA PHE A 72 6.29 21.86 -5.74
C PHE A 72 5.32 21.89 -6.93
N PRO A 73 5.79 21.54 -8.15
CA PRO A 73 4.92 21.47 -9.32
C PRO A 73 3.71 20.55 -9.10
N GLU A 74 2.51 20.99 -9.48
CA GLU A 74 1.26 20.23 -9.25
C GLU A 74 1.31 18.80 -9.80
N ASN A 75 1.97 18.59 -10.95
CA ASN A 75 2.14 17.26 -11.54
C ASN A 75 2.96 16.33 -10.66
N VAL A 76 3.96 16.85 -9.94
CA VAL A 76 4.78 16.08 -9.00
C VAL A 76 3.98 15.72 -7.77
N VAL A 77 3.23 16.69 -7.20
CA VAL A 77 2.36 16.44 -6.04
C VAL A 77 1.28 15.41 -6.36
N LYS A 78 0.64 15.51 -7.53
CA LYS A 78 -0.38 14.54 -7.97
C LYS A 78 0.18 13.14 -8.12
N LEU A 79 1.39 13.02 -8.70
CA LEU A 79 2.05 11.72 -8.82
C LEU A 79 2.43 11.15 -7.45
N ALA A 80 2.93 11.99 -6.54
CA ALA A 80 3.29 11.59 -5.19
C ALA A 80 2.06 11.10 -4.40
N LYS A 81 0.90 11.77 -4.52
CA LYS A 81 -0.36 11.31 -3.92
C LYS A 81 -0.76 9.93 -4.43
N ARG A 82 -0.84 9.77 -5.75
CA ARG A 82 -1.16 8.47 -6.35
C ARG A 82 -0.22 7.36 -5.88
N LYS A 83 1.08 7.65 -5.78
CA LYS A 83 2.07 6.68 -5.29
C LYS A 83 1.97 6.40 -3.80
N ALA A 84 1.57 7.39 -3.00
CA ALA A 84 1.30 7.18 -1.59
C ALA A 84 0.07 6.30 -1.41
N ASP A 85 -1.03 6.57 -2.13
CA ASP A 85 -2.25 5.75 -2.10
C ASP A 85 -1.92 4.29 -2.48
N GLU A 86 -1.18 4.08 -3.57
CA GLU A 86 -0.71 2.74 -3.97
C GLU A 86 0.07 2.03 -2.85
N LEU A 87 0.90 2.73 -2.07
CA LEU A 87 1.75 2.14 -1.02
C LEU A 87 1.04 2.00 0.34
N GLU A 88 0.09 2.87 0.66
CA GLU A 88 -0.75 2.75 1.86
C GLU A 88 -1.62 1.48 1.77
N ASP A 89 -2.12 1.15 0.57
CA ASP A 89 -2.82 -0.11 0.31
C ASP A 89 -1.92 -1.34 0.55
N PHE A 90 -0.62 -1.24 0.28
CA PHE A 90 0.34 -2.32 0.56
C PHE A 90 0.75 -2.44 2.03
N HIS A 91 0.78 -1.34 2.78
CA HIS A 91 1.14 -1.35 4.20
C HIS A 91 -0.03 -1.75 5.12
N THR A 92 -1.25 -1.80 4.59
CA THR A 92 -2.43 -2.32 5.31
C THR A 92 -2.44 -3.85 5.30
N ASP A 93 -1.35 -4.46 5.76
CA ASP A 93 -1.37 -5.87 6.15
C ASP A 93 -2.13 -5.96 7.49
N HIS A 94 -3.35 -6.49 7.40
CA HIS A 94 -4.14 -7.11 8.48
C HIS A 94 -4.90 -6.28 9.53
N SER A 95 -5.05 -4.96 9.42
CA SER A 95 -6.03 -4.28 10.30
C SER A 95 -6.67 -3.00 9.75
N GLY A 96 -7.70 -3.20 8.91
CA GLY A 96 -8.82 -2.26 8.80
C GLY A 96 -8.79 -1.27 7.64
N ASP A 97 -9.30 -1.69 6.48
CA ASP A 97 -10.49 -1.08 5.84
C ASP A 97 -10.87 -1.84 4.55
N ALA A 98 -11.68 -2.92 4.69
CA ALA A 98 -12.59 -3.45 3.67
C ALA A 98 -13.50 -4.53 4.29
N GLU A 99 -14.81 -4.37 4.13
CA GLU A 99 -15.93 -5.07 4.78
C GLU A 99 -16.14 -6.56 4.36
N MET A 100 -15.10 -7.39 4.36
CA MET A 100 -15.24 -8.80 3.95
C MET A 100 -14.65 -9.78 4.98
N PRO A 101 -15.28 -10.96 5.20
CA PRO A 101 -14.74 -11.96 6.11
C PRO A 101 -13.32 -12.38 5.72
N PRO A 102 -12.41 -12.59 6.68
CA PRO A 102 -11.02 -12.96 6.41
C PRO A 102 -10.90 -14.25 5.59
N GLU A 103 -11.86 -15.17 5.74
CA GLU A 103 -11.95 -16.40 4.95
C GLU A 103 -12.13 -16.13 3.44
N VAL A 104 -12.93 -15.11 3.08
CA VAL A 104 -13.18 -14.73 1.68
C VAL A 104 -11.94 -14.08 1.07
N VAL A 105 -11.22 -13.26 1.85
CA VAL A 105 -9.96 -12.64 1.41
C VAL A 105 -8.89 -13.70 1.21
N GLU A 106 -8.71 -14.62 2.17
CA GLU A 106 -7.71 -15.69 2.07
C GLU A 106 -7.97 -16.64 0.90
N GLU A 107 -9.24 -17.03 0.68
CA GLU A 107 -9.62 -17.84 -0.48
C GLU A 107 -9.38 -17.08 -1.79
N GLY A 108 -9.70 -15.79 -1.83
CA GLY A 108 -9.48 -14.92 -2.99
C GLY A 108 -8.00 -14.81 -3.35
N THR A 109 -7.15 -14.55 -2.35
CA THR A 109 -5.68 -14.49 -2.53
C THR A 109 -5.13 -15.80 -3.06
N LYS A 110 -5.58 -16.95 -2.53
CA LYS A 110 -5.17 -18.27 -3.04
C LYS A 110 -5.57 -18.50 -4.50
N ILE A 111 -6.77 -18.06 -4.91
CA ILE A 111 -7.24 -18.18 -6.30
C ILE A 111 -6.35 -17.36 -7.24
N VAL A 112 -6.04 -16.11 -6.85
CA VAL A 112 -5.17 -15.22 -7.65
C VAL A 112 -3.75 -15.78 -7.71
N GLU A 113 -3.21 -16.28 -6.60
CA GLU A 113 -1.89 -16.90 -6.55
C GLU A 113 -1.81 -18.15 -7.45
N GLU A 114 -2.80 -19.04 -7.40
CA GLU A 114 -2.86 -20.22 -8.27
C GLU A 114 -2.96 -19.84 -9.75
N LEU A 115 -3.74 -18.82 -10.09
CA LEU A 115 -3.84 -18.30 -11.46
C LEU A 115 -2.49 -17.78 -11.95
N LEU A 116 -1.83 -16.92 -11.15
CA LEU A 116 -0.54 -16.34 -11.51
C LEU A 116 0.55 -17.40 -11.62
N ARG A 117 0.58 -18.40 -10.72
CA ARG A 117 1.50 -19.54 -10.80
C ARG A 117 1.24 -20.40 -12.03
N THR A 118 -0.03 -20.66 -12.35
CA THR A 118 -0.43 -21.44 -13.53
C THR A 118 -0.03 -20.73 -14.82
N TRP A 119 -0.22 -19.42 -14.89
CA TRP A 119 0.22 -18.60 -16.02
C TRP A 119 1.75 -18.53 -16.11
N ALA A 120 2.44 -18.25 -15.01
CA ALA A 120 3.91 -18.19 -14.95
C ALA A 120 4.57 -19.51 -15.39
N SER A 121 3.97 -20.66 -15.06
CA SER A 121 4.46 -21.97 -15.51
C SER A 121 4.27 -22.24 -17.01
N GLN A 122 3.35 -21.53 -17.66
CA GLN A 122 3.03 -21.67 -19.08
C GLN A 122 3.75 -20.63 -19.96
N THR A 123 4.32 -19.59 -19.35
CA THR A 123 5.14 -18.59 -20.03
C THR A 123 6.63 -18.83 -19.77
N PRO A 124 7.44 -19.25 -20.76
CA PRO A 124 8.89 -19.20 -20.62
C PRO A 124 9.34 -17.74 -20.56
N GLY A 125 9.90 -17.34 -19.43
CA GLY A 125 10.65 -16.10 -19.27
C GLY A 125 9.90 -14.98 -18.57
N THR A 126 10.21 -14.77 -17.29
CA THR A 126 10.61 -13.49 -16.69
C THR A 126 10.91 -13.68 -15.21
N ASP A 127 11.85 -14.59 -14.91
CA ASP A 127 12.53 -14.55 -13.62
C ASP A 127 13.56 -13.42 -13.76
N GLY A 128 13.45 -12.38 -12.93
CA GLY A 128 14.18 -11.11 -13.05
C GLY A 128 15.70 -11.16 -12.84
N GLU A 129 16.36 -12.27 -13.16
CA GLU A 129 17.82 -12.41 -13.15
C GLU A 129 18.30 -12.93 -14.51
N ASP A 130 19.13 -12.12 -15.17
CA ASP A 130 19.78 -12.31 -16.47
C ASP A 130 18.92 -12.21 -17.75
N VAL A 131 19.04 -11.04 -18.39
CA VAL A 131 18.74 -10.84 -19.82
C VAL A 131 19.73 -11.67 -20.65
N VAL A 132 19.42 -12.94 -20.85
CA VAL A 132 19.99 -13.72 -21.96
C VAL A 132 19.06 -13.52 -23.15
N MET A 133 19.53 -12.77 -24.15
CA MET A 133 18.88 -12.63 -25.46
C MET A 133 18.88 -14.00 -26.16
N GLY A 134 17.84 -14.79 -25.93
CA GLY A 134 17.53 -16.01 -26.66
C GLY A 134 16.27 -15.80 -27.50
N ASP A 135 16.31 -16.17 -28.77
CA ASP A 135 15.31 -15.89 -29.83
C ASP A 135 13.91 -16.55 -29.64
N GLU A 136 13.49 -16.90 -28.41
CA GLU A 136 12.18 -17.49 -28.11
C GLU A 136 11.31 -16.58 -27.22
N GLU A 137 11.35 -15.26 -27.46
CA GLU A 137 10.31 -14.37 -26.93
C GLU A 137 8.99 -14.69 -27.64
N LEU A 138 8.05 -15.31 -26.91
CA LEU A 138 6.65 -15.36 -27.34
C LEU A 138 6.18 -13.94 -27.66
N SER A 139 5.57 -13.74 -28.83
CA SER A 139 4.97 -12.46 -29.21
C SER A 139 4.07 -11.94 -28.07
N PRO A 140 4.09 -10.64 -27.74
CA PRO A 140 3.21 -10.05 -26.72
C PRO A 140 1.72 -10.39 -26.93
N GLU A 141 1.31 -10.59 -28.19
CA GLU A 141 -0.05 -11.02 -28.53
C GLU A 141 -0.34 -12.47 -28.10
N ALA A 142 0.64 -13.38 -28.22
CA ALA A 142 0.52 -14.77 -27.79
C ALA A 142 0.50 -14.90 -26.27
N GLN A 143 1.30 -14.09 -25.56
CA GLN A 143 1.26 -14.01 -24.10
C GLN A 143 -0.10 -13.49 -23.60
N LEU A 144 -0.69 -12.52 -24.29
CA LEU A 144 -2.01 -11.98 -23.97
C LEU A 144 -3.13 -13.00 -24.19
N GLU A 145 -3.10 -13.75 -25.31
CA GLU A 145 -4.07 -14.83 -25.55
C GLU A 145 -3.96 -15.95 -24.52
N GLU A 146 -2.74 -16.29 -24.11
CA GLU A 146 -2.50 -17.28 -23.05
C GLU A 146 -3.01 -16.79 -21.68
N LEU A 147 -2.77 -15.52 -21.34
CA LEU A 147 -3.32 -14.89 -20.14
C LEU A 147 -4.85 -14.93 -20.16
N LYS A 148 -5.49 -14.56 -21.28
CA LYS A 148 -6.95 -14.64 -21.42
C LYS A 148 -7.46 -16.07 -21.22
N ARG A 149 -6.78 -17.07 -21.78
CA ARG A 149 -7.13 -18.48 -21.60
C ARG A 149 -7.05 -18.90 -20.13
N CYS A 150 -5.98 -18.51 -19.44
CA CYS A 150 -5.82 -18.77 -18.00
C CYS A 150 -6.92 -18.07 -17.20
N VAL A 151 -7.22 -16.81 -17.48
CA VAL A 151 -8.30 -16.07 -16.81
C VAL A 151 -9.67 -16.71 -17.05
N GLU A 152 -9.97 -17.17 -18.27
CA GLU A 152 -11.21 -17.89 -18.59
C GLU A 152 -11.34 -19.22 -17.82
N GLN A 153 -10.23 -19.94 -17.63
CA GLN A 153 -10.22 -21.18 -16.84
C GLN A 153 -10.56 -20.94 -15.37
N PHE A 154 -10.15 -19.79 -14.82
CA PHE A 154 -10.38 -19.42 -13.42
C PHE A 154 -11.60 -18.52 -13.23
N ARG A 155 -12.26 -18.05 -14.31
CA ARG A 155 -13.48 -17.22 -14.28
C ARG A 155 -14.54 -17.69 -13.27
N PRO A 156 -14.96 -18.97 -13.22
CA PRO A 156 -15.99 -19.41 -12.26
C PRO A 156 -15.56 -19.28 -10.79
N ARG A 157 -14.24 -19.33 -10.50
CA ARG A 157 -13.69 -19.13 -9.14
C ARG A 157 -13.55 -17.65 -8.80
N ILE A 158 -13.17 -16.84 -9.79
CA ILE A 158 -13.09 -15.38 -9.68
C ILE A 158 -14.48 -14.78 -9.44
N GLU A 159 -15.48 -15.22 -10.20
CA GLU A 159 -16.85 -14.73 -10.06
C GLU A 159 -17.53 -15.20 -8.75
N GLY A 160 -17.04 -16.30 -8.16
CA GLY A 160 -17.52 -16.82 -6.88
C GLY A 160 -16.99 -16.08 -5.65
N ASN A 161 -15.94 -15.27 -5.79
CA ASN A 161 -15.31 -14.57 -4.67
C ASN A 161 -15.49 -13.05 -4.81
N ALA A 162 -16.29 -12.47 -3.90
CA ALA A 162 -16.62 -11.05 -3.94
C ALA A 162 -15.41 -10.12 -3.66
N TRP A 163 -14.36 -10.59 -2.98
CA TRP A 163 -13.14 -9.81 -2.79
C TRP A 163 -12.37 -9.68 -4.12
N VAL A 164 -12.21 -10.78 -4.86
CA VAL A 164 -11.53 -10.76 -6.17
C VAL A 164 -12.27 -9.84 -7.15
N GLN A 165 -13.61 -9.81 -7.10
CA GLN A 165 -14.39 -8.87 -7.91
C GLN A 165 -14.14 -7.41 -7.56
N THR A 166 -14.06 -7.07 -6.27
CA THR A 166 -13.71 -5.70 -5.83
C THR A 166 -12.32 -5.31 -6.31
N VAL A 167 -11.33 -6.20 -6.19
CA VAL A 167 -9.96 -5.96 -6.66
C VAL A 167 -9.91 -5.70 -8.17
N LEU A 168 -10.64 -6.49 -8.96
CA LEU A 168 -10.73 -6.30 -10.41
C LEU A 168 -11.49 -5.02 -10.82
N ALA A 169 -12.43 -4.57 -10.00
CA ALA A 169 -13.16 -3.32 -10.24
C ALA A 169 -12.36 -2.06 -9.85
N SER A 170 -11.35 -2.20 -8.98
CA SER A 170 -10.44 -1.12 -8.59
C SER A 170 -9.22 -0.93 -9.49
N MET A 171 -8.97 -1.84 -10.44
CA MET A 171 -7.91 -1.74 -11.45
C MET A 171 -8.37 -0.97 -12.70
#